data_AF-A0A377HUT6-F1
#
_entry.id   AF-A0A377HUT6-F1
#
_cell.length_a   1.000
_cell.length_b   1.000
_cell.length_c   1.000
_cell.angle_alpha   90.00
_cell.angle_beta   90.00
_cell.angle_gamma   90.00
#
_symmetry.space_group_name_H-M   'P 1'
#
loop_
_entity.id
_entity.type
_entity.pdbx_description
1 polymer ?
#
loop_
_entity_poly.entity_id
_entity_poly.type
_entity_poly.pdbx_seq_one_letter_code
_entity_poly.pdbx_strand_id
1 'polypeptide(L)'
;MYALDNDSGVQTMPEVKAKKFNHTEPRWFTEGGNGVAPSYPGADWFNIVQAELLNILTEANITPEKAQLNQITLAIKEVVKNSISESLEDKADKTHNHPVSDITGLQEALDEAGKKGLPVGAVIGFPKEVSYSQGFVLANGSTFSESTYPDLYRTLGKNKTPNLQRSDVGMTSYFAVDNIPDGWLAFDSIRSVVTQRSYPELYQHLVDKYGSINNVPLAEDRFIRSAHGSLAVGQKQNDEIKAHTHKLISYYGRHNENAALYGEGFEFEPQTNRSTVDSWGDGTLDDNGWIKPTNTSKYATGGAETRPKAIAFKLCIKAKNSFDDVRFWIKAFGEVTNVGALDASRLAQELQGKADANHTHTTSQITDFTHATNQLINAAFSYQKIDKYKIRKYPDGTLILSGKIKNKRDSGTENVNPVIFPVSFINNDYEIFVSEVFRSNASGKGQYNWVFATPVDKSRANISTWYDGETMWQAIGRWK
;
A
#
# COMPACT_ATOMS: atom_id res chain seq x y z
N MET A 1 4.91 19.56 -61.09
CA MET A 1 4.21 18.78 -62.12
C MET A 1 2.80 19.30 -62.19
N TYR A 2 2.24 19.43 -63.39
CA TYR A 2 0.84 19.79 -63.61
C TYR A 2 0.34 18.99 -64.81
N ALA A 3 -0.97 18.76 -64.92
CA ALA A 3 -1.53 18.10 -66.09
C ALA A 3 -1.32 18.96 -67.36
N LEU A 4 -1.44 18.35 -68.54
CA LEU A 4 -1.50 19.08 -69.81
C LEU A 4 -2.56 20.19 -69.72
N ASP A 5 -2.09 21.44 -69.79
CA ASP A 5 -2.90 22.63 -69.53
C ASP A 5 -2.86 23.56 -70.74
N ASN A 6 -3.55 23.12 -71.80
CA ASN A 6 -3.81 23.87 -73.02
C ASN A 6 -5.09 23.36 -73.72
N ASP A 7 -5.56 24.09 -74.73
CA ASP A 7 -6.81 23.80 -75.45
C ASP A 7 -6.79 22.49 -76.26
N SER A 8 -5.66 21.78 -76.33
CA SER A 8 -5.55 20.49 -77.02
C SER A 8 -5.82 19.28 -76.11
N GLY A 9 -5.96 19.49 -74.80
CA GLY A 9 -6.25 18.45 -73.82
C GLY A 9 -7.69 17.94 -73.88
N VAL A 10 -7.90 16.68 -73.49
CA VAL A 10 -9.22 16.06 -73.31
C VAL A 10 -9.49 15.79 -71.83
N GLN A 11 -10.75 15.87 -71.38
CA GLN A 11 -11.13 15.76 -69.96
C GLN A 11 -10.97 14.34 -69.39
N THR A 12 -11.17 13.32 -70.22
CA THR A 12 -11.03 11.91 -69.83
C THR A 12 -9.80 11.32 -70.51
N MET A 13 -8.96 10.65 -69.72
CA MET A 13 -7.80 9.95 -70.27
C MET A 13 -8.29 8.88 -71.27
N PRO A 14 -7.82 8.91 -72.54
CA PRO A 14 -8.14 7.86 -73.50
C PRO A 14 -7.68 6.49 -73.01
N GLU A 15 -8.39 5.44 -73.42
CA GLU A 15 -8.02 4.07 -73.07
C GLU A 15 -6.59 3.76 -73.52
N VAL A 16 -5.77 3.25 -72.59
CA VAL A 16 -4.40 2.84 -72.88
C VAL A 16 -4.44 1.64 -73.80
N LYS A 17 -3.75 1.73 -74.94
CA LYS A 17 -3.77 0.65 -75.95
C LYS A 17 -3.15 -0.61 -75.38
N ALA A 18 -3.61 -1.76 -75.88
CA ALA A 18 -3.10 -3.06 -75.48
C ALA A 18 -1.57 -3.15 -75.64
N LYS A 19 -0.92 -3.84 -74.70
CA LYS A 19 0.53 -4.05 -74.70
C LYS A 19 0.98 -4.67 -76.03
N LYS A 20 1.98 -4.05 -76.67
CA LYS A 20 2.61 -4.60 -77.89
C LYS A 20 3.85 -5.45 -77.60
N PHE A 21 4.55 -5.16 -76.51
CA PHE A 21 5.77 -5.85 -76.08
C PHE A 21 5.71 -6.13 -74.58
N ASN A 22 6.41 -7.16 -74.11
CA ASN A 22 6.49 -7.47 -72.68
C ASN A 22 7.49 -6.53 -71.97
N HIS A 23 7.29 -6.30 -70.67
CA HIS A 23 8.17 -5.43 -69.87
C HIS A 23 9.61 -5.96 -69.74
N THR A 24 9.84 -7.24 -70.04
CA THR A 24 11.17 -7.87 -70.07
C THR A 24 11.94 -7.57 -71.37
N GLU A 25 11.32 -6.93 -72.36
CA GLU A 25 11.92 -6.57 -73.65
C GLU A 25 11.80 -5.06 -73.91
N PRO A 26 12.54 -4.21 -73.16
CA PRO A 26 12.42 -2.77 -73.28
C PRO A 26 12.85 -2.29 -74.67
N ARG A 27 12.11 -1.31 -75.21
CA ARG A 27 12.48 -0.57 -76.42
C ARG A 27 12.93 0.83 -76.01
N TRP A 28 13.94 1.35 -76.69
CA TRP A 28 14.56 2.64 -76.38
C TRP A 28 14.38 3.60 -77.55
N PHE A 29 14.35 4.90 -77.26
CA PHE A 29 14.29 5.92 -78.30
C PHE A 29 15.57 5.90 -79.15
N THR A 30 15.42 6.03 -80.46
CA THR A 30 16.53 6.26 -81.40
C THR A 30 16.22 7.48 -82.26
N GLU A 31 17.25 8.26 -82.58
CA GLU A 31 17.20 9.39 -83.52
C GLU A 31 17.02 8.93 -84.98
N GLY A 32 17.06 7.61 -85.22
CA GLY A 32 17.08 7.01 -86.54
C GLY A 32 18.50 6.93 -87.12
N GLY A 33 18.65 6.20 -88.23
CA GLY A 33 19.94 5.95 -88.90
C GLY A 33 20.03 4.54 -89.50
N ASN A 34 20.86 4.36 -90.54
CA ASN A 34 21.03 3.08 -91.26
C ASN A 34 19.72 2.36 -91.63
N GLY A 35 18.72 3.11 -92.10
CA GLY A 35 17.42 2.56 -92.53
C GLY A 35 16.39 2.36 -91.40
N VAL A 36 16.68 2.76 -90.17
CA VAL A 36 15.72 2.77 -89.05
C VAL A 36 15.12 4.16 -88.88
N ALA A 37 13.78 4.23 -88.81
CA ALA A 37 13.06 5.48 -88.58
C ALA A 37 13.24 5.99 -87.15
N PRO A 38 13.21 7.32 -86.92
CA PRO A 38 13.22 7.90 -85.59
C PRO A 38 12.05 7.39 -84.74
N SER A 39 12.30 7.20 -83.45
CA SER A 39 11.27 6.81 -82.49
C SER A 39 10.43 8.01 -82.07
N TYR A 40 9.11 7.83 -81.94
CA TYR A 40 8.21 8.86 -81.43
C TYR A 40 7.34 8.30 -80.29
N PRO A 41 7.27 8.99 -79.13
CA PRO A 41 6.32 8.64 -78.09
C PRO A 41 4.89 8.97 -78.54
N GLY A 42 3.97 8.02 -78.37
CA GLY A 42 2.53 8.25 -78.59
C GLY A 42 1.86 8.91 -77.38
N ALA A 43 0.59 9.32 -77.54
CA ALA A 43 -0.21 9.90 -76.46
C ALA A 43 -0.27 9.03 -75.20
N ASP A 44 -0.38 7.70 -75.36
CA ASP A 44 -0.36 6.73 -74.26
C ASP A 44 0.87 6.90 -73.37
N TRP A 45 2.06 7.09 -73.96
CA TRP A 45 3.31 7.24 -73.21
C TRP A 45 3.30 8.52 -72.36
N PHE A 46 2.89 9.65 -72.95
CA PHE A 46 2.83 10.92 -72.24
C PHE A 46 1.76 10.92 -71.13
N ASN A 47 0.60 10.32 -71.39
CA ASN A 47 -0.47 10.21 -70.41
C ASN A 47 -0.07 9.30 -69.24
N ILE A 48 0.62 8.18 -69.50
CA ILE A 48 1.14 7.30 -68.45
C ILE A 48 2.14 8.05 -67.59
N VAL A 49 3.15 8.69 -68.19
CA VAL A 49 4.16 9.46 -67.44
C VAL A 49 3.50 10.58 -66.63
N GLN A 50 2.52 11.28 -67.21
CA GLN A 50 1.78 12.30 -66.49
C GLN A 50 1.02 11.73 -65.29
N ALA A 51 0.29 10.62 -65.48
CA ALA A 51 -0.49 9.98 -64.43
C ALA A 51 0.41 9.47 -63.28
N GLU A 52 1.53 8.82 -63.59
CA GLU A 52 2.51 8.37 -62.59
C GLU A 52 3.02 9.56 -61.75
N LEU A 53 3.41 10.65 -62.40
CA LEU A 53 3.92 11.83 -61.70
C LEU A 53 2.84 12.54 -60.87
N LEU A 54 1.58 12.57 -61.32
CA LEU A 54 0.46 13.09 -60.55
C LEU A 54 0.07 12.18 -59.38
N ASN A 55 0.14 10.86 -59.55
CA ASN A 55 -0.14 9.91 -58.47
C ASN A 55 0.88 10.02 -57.33
N ILE A 56 2.16 10.31 -57.63
CA ILE A 56 3.17 10.59 -56.60
C ILE A 56 2.79 11.80 -55.74
N LEU A 57 2.21 12.85 -56.35
CA LEU A 57 1.71 14.02 -55.63
C LEU A 57 0.48 13.68 -54.78
N THR A 58 -0.45 12.88 -55.32
CA THR A 58 -1.63 12.40 -54.60
C THR A 58 -1.25 11.58 -53.37
N GLU A 59 -0.30 10.64 -53.51
CA GLU A 59 0.21 9.82 -52.41
C GLU A 59 0.85 10.67 -51.31
N ALA A 60 1.55 11.74 -51.70
CA ALA A 60 2.13 12.72 -50.78
C ALA A 60 1.11 13.72 -50.21
N ASN A 61 -0.16 13.64 -50.62
CA ASN A 61 -1.21 14.62 -50.31
C ASN A 61 -0.85 16.07 -50.70
N ILE A 62 -0.15 16.24 -51.84
CA ILE A 62 0.24 17.55 -52.38
C ILE A 62 -0.64 17.89 -53.59
N THR A 63 -1.28 19.05 -53.56
CA THR A 63 -2.05 19.55 -54.71
C THR A 63 -1.10 20.05 -55.82
N PRO A 64 -1.26 19.61 -57.09
CA PRO A 64 -0.44 20.07 -58.21
C PRO A 64 -0.53 21.58 -58.43
N GLU A 65 0.61 22.26 -58.50
CA GLU A 65 0.70 23.72 -58.72
C GLU A 65 1.61 24.04 -59.93
N LYS A 66 1.09 24.75 -60.94
CA LYS A 66 1.81 24.98 -62.21
C LYS A 66 3.08 25.80 -62.03
N ALA A 67 3.09 26.78 -61.14
CA ALA A 67 4.24 27.64 -60.90
C ALA A 67 5.38 26.95 -60.12
N GLN A 68 5.12 25.78 -59.53
CA GLN A 68 6.05 25.14 -58.61
C GLN A 68 6.86 24.02 -59.29
N LEU A 69 8.16 24.26 -59.44
CA LEU A 69 9.05 23.39 -60.24
C LEU A 69 9.73 22.26 -59.44
N ASN A 70 9.49 22.15 -58.13
CA ASN A 70 10.14 21.17 -57.24
C ASN A 70 9.17 20.19 -56.56
N GLN A 71 7.93 20.08 -57.05
CA GLN A 71 6.89 19.34 -56.32
C GLN A 71 7.14 17.84 -56.20
N ILE A 72 7.78 17.21 -57.20
CA ILE A 72 8.16 15.78 -57.12
C ILE A 72 9.15 15.56 -55.96
N THR A 73 10.10 16.47 -55.77
CA THR A 73 11.05 16.42 -54.65
C THR A 73 10.34 16.55 -53.30
N LEU A 74 9.32 17.41 -53.20
CA LEU A 74 8.53 17.55 -51.97
C LEU A 74 7.67 16.31 -51.72
N ALA A 75 7.05 15.77 -52.77
CA ALA A 75 6.23 14.58 -52.67
C ALA A 75 7.02 13.37 -52.15
N ILE A 76 8.21 13.13 -52.70
CA ILE A 76 9.09 12.05 -52.22
C ILE A 76 9.47 12.24 -50.74
N LYS A 77 9.78 13.47 -50.32
CA LYS A 77 10.11 13.75 -48.90
C LYS A 77 8.94 13.43 -47.98
N GLU A 78 7.72 13.78 -48.36
CA GLU A 78 6.54 13.55 -47.53
C GLU A 78 6.16 12.07 -47.48
N VAL A 79 6.21 11.35 -48.61
CA VAL A 79 5.96 9.89 -48.65
C VAL A 79 6.93 9.14 -47.74
N VAL A 80 8.22 9.48 -47.79
CA VAL A 80 9.24 8.87 -46.91
C VAL A 80 8.96 9.20 -45.44
N LYS A 81 8.62 10.45 -45.13
CA LYS A 81 8.29 10.89 -43.77
C LYS A 81 7.06 10.15 -43.22
N ASN A 82 6.02 9.97 -44.02
CA ASN A 82 4.80 9.25 -43.62
C ASN A 82 5.10 7.78 -43.34
N SER A 83 5.85 7.10 -44.22
CA SER A 83 6.26 5.71 -44.04
C SER A 83 7.12 5.49 -42.79
N ILE A 84 8.03 6.43 -42.49
CA ILE A 84 8.84 6.40 -41.27
C ILE A 84 7.95 6.63 -40.03
N SER A 85 7.00 7.56 -40.12
CA SER A 85 6.09 7.87 -39.00
C SER A 85 5.19 6.69 -38.67
N GLU A 86 4.57 6.04 -39.66
CA GLU A 86 3.80 4.80 -39.49
C GLU A 86 4.65 3.68 -38.88
N SER A 87 5.91 3.55 -39.31
CA SER A 87 6.84 2.54 -38.78
C SER A 87 7.27 2.78 -37.32
N LEU A 88 7.10 4.00 -36.82
CA LEU A 88 7.54 4.44 -35.49
C LEU A 88 6.38 4.61 -34.50
N GLU A 89 5.14 4.71 -34.97
CA GLU A 89 3.95 5.00 -34.15
C GLU A 89 3.74 3.97 -33.03
N ASP A 90 4.19 2.73 -33.24
CA ASP A 90 4.10 1.62 -32.26
C ASP A 90 5.46 1.18 -31.68
N LYS A 91 6.57 1.85 -32.04
CA LYS A 91 7.94 1.40 -31.64
C LYS A 91 8.53 2.11 -30.44
N ALA A 92 7.81 3.07 -29.88
CA ALA A 92 8.18 3.68 -28.60
C ALA A 92 6.94 3.76 -27.72
N ASP A 93 6.87 2.88 -26.73
CA ASP A 93 5.90 3.02 -25.65
C ASP A 93 6.17 4.36 -24.96
N LYS A 94 5.21 5.28 -24.93
CA LYS A 94 5.35 6.58 -24.23
C LYS A 94 5.57 6.40 -22.72
N THR A 95 5.36 5.19 -22.22
CA THR A 95 5.61 4.76 -20.84
C THR A 95 6.03 3.30 -20.89
N HIS A 96 7.28 3.00 -20.54
CA HIS A 96 7.74 1.63 -20.31
C HIS A 96 8.31 1.51 -18.89
N ASN A 97 8.29 0.28 -18.38
CA ASN A 97 8.77 -0.07 -17.05
C ASN A 97 9.99 -0.99 -17.17
N HIS A 98 10.94 -0.87 -16.24
CA HIS A 98 12.01 -1.83 -16.07
C HIS A 98 11.82 -2.56 -14.74
N PRO A 99 12.05 -3.89 -14.69
CA PRO A 99 12.21 -4.56 -13.42
C PRO A 99 13.40 -3.95 -12.67
N VAL A 100 13.28 -3.83 -11.35
CA VAL A 100 14.30 -3.25 -10.46
C VAL A 100 15.68 -3.91 -10.64
N SER A 101 15.70 -5.19 -11.04
CA SER A 101 16.92 -5.94 -11.38
C SER A 101 17.77 -5.30 -12.47
N ASP A 102 17.15 -4.53 -13.37
CA ASP A 102 17.83 -3.93 -14.51
C ASP A 102 18.47 -2.58 -14.14
N ILE A 103 18.20 -2.08 -12.93
CA ILE A 103 18.74 -0.82 -12.41
C ILE A 103 19.96 -1.12 -11.54
N THR A 104 21.13 -1.18 -12.19
CA THR A 104 22.41 -1.41 -11.52
C THR A 104 22.69 -0.32 -10.48
N GLY A 105 23.04 -0.71 -9.25
CA GLY A 105 23.34 0.22 -8.15
C GLY A 105 22.12 0.70 -7.35
N LEU A 106 20.89 0.32 -7.72
CA LEU A 106 19.70 0.69 -6.97
C LEU A 106 19.67 0.05 -5.57
N GLN A 107 20.07 -1.22 -5.45
CA GLN A 107 20.17 -1.88 -4.15
C GLN A 107 21.16 -1.18 -3.23
N GLU A 108 22.35 -0.83 -3.74
CA GLU A 108 23.37 -0.10 -2.97
C GLU A 108 22.89 1.30 -2.58
N ALA A 109 22.20 2.01 -3.48
CA ALA A 109 21.62 3.33 -3.19
C ALA A 109 20.52 3.25 -2.11
N LEU A 110 19.69 2.20 -2.14
CA LEU A 110 18.66 1.95 -1.13
C LEU A 110 19.29 1.57 0.22
N ASP A 111 20.33 0.73 0.21
CA ASP A 111 21.05 0.33 1.41
C ASP A 111 21.78 1.52 2.05
N GLU A 112 22.40 2.39 1.24
CA GLU A 112 23.03 3.63 1.71
C GLU A 112 22.01 4.65 2.25
N ALA A 113 20.83 4.76 1.63
CA ALA A 113 19.74 5.59 2.15
C ALA A 113 19.20 5.04 3.49
N GLY A 114 19.09 3.72 3.64
CA GLY A 114 18.65 3.05 4.87
C GLY A 114 19.61 3.23 6.05
N LYS A 115 20.92 3.33 5.80
CA LYS A 115 21.95 3.48 6.86
C LYS A 115 21.98 4.87 7.50
N LYS A 116 21.40 5.90 6.89
CA LYS A 116 21.51 7.29 7.38
C LYS A 116 20.38 7.70 8.33
N GLY A 117 19.29 6.93 8.40
CA GLY A 117 18.15 7.22 9.25
C GLY A 117 18.23 6.58 10.64
N LEU A 118 17.66 7.25 11.65
CA LEU A 118 17.35 6.59 12.92
C LEU A 118 16.38 5.41 12.66
N PRO A 119 16.54 4.24 13.30
CA PRO A 119 15.59 3.14 13.13
C PRO A 119 14.24 3.47 13.79
N VAL A 120 13.15 2.92 13.25
CA VAL A 120 11.83 3.00 13.90
C VAL A 120 11.93 2.39 15.29
N GLY A 121 11.29 3.02 16.28
CA GLY A 121 11.40 2.64 17.69
C GLY A 121 12.61 3.24 18.44
N ALA A 122 13.55 3.88 17.75
CA ALA A 122 14.62 4.62 18.43
C ALA A 122 14.05 5.76 19.29
N VAL A 123 14.58 5.88 20.51
CA VAL A 123 14.24 6.97 21.43
C VAL A 123 15.33 8.04 21.35
N ILE A 124 14.90 9.30 21.19
CA ILE A 124 15.78 10.45 21.14
C ILE A 124 15.27 11.56 22.07
N GLY A 125 16.19 12.27 22.71
CA GLY A 125 15.89 13.44 23.53
C GLY A 125 16.05 14.71 22.73
N PHE A 126 15.04 15.59 22.75
CA PHE A 126 15.11 16.93 22.18
C PHE A 126 14.97 17.98 23.28
N PRO A 127 15.64 19.15 23.16
CA PRO A 127 15.36 20.28 24.03
C PRO A 127 13.88 20.63 24.02
N LYS A 128 13.30 20.92 25.18
CA LYS A 128 11.85 21.15 25.33
C LYS A 128 11.34 22.28 24.45
N GLU A 129 12.18 23.25 24.12
CA GLU A 129 11.84 24.41 23.29
C GLU A 129 11.55 24.02 21.83
N VAL A 130 12.08 22.88 21.37
CA VAL A 130 11.88 22.41 20.00
C VAL A 130 10.64 21.53 19.93
N SER A 131 9.75 21.84 18.98
CA SER A 131 8.56 21.02 18.71
C SER A 131 8.78 20.19 17.44
N TYR A 132 8.92 18.88 17.62
CA TYR A 132 9.00 17.91 16.53
C TYR A 132 7.64 17.23 16.39
N SER A 133 6.97 17.38 15.25
CA SER A 133 5.70 16.70 14.97
C SER A 133 5.80 15.64 13.88
N GLN A 134 6.85 15.69 13.05
CA GLN A 134 6.95 14.84 11.86
C GLN A 134 7.93 13.68 12.11
N GLY A 135 7.44 12.45 12.03
CA GLY A 135 8.26 11.23 12.17
C GLY A 135 8.35 10.66 13.58
N PHE A 136 7.84 11.37 14.59
CA PHE A 136 8.05 11.04 16.01
C PHE A 136 6.76 11.16 16.83
N VAL A 137 6.64 10.33 17.86
CA VAL A 137 5.56 10.35 18.85
C VAL A 137 6.19 10.55 20.24
N LEU A 138 5.50 11.24 21.14
CA LEU A 138 5.99 11.44 22.52
C LEU A 138 6.14 10.10 23.26
N ALA A 139 7.29 9.91 23.90
CA ALA A 139 7.56 8.76 24.76
C ALA A 139 7.06 9.01 26.19
N ASN A 140 5.74 9.17 26.33
CA ASN A 140 5.07 9.46 27.61
C ASN A 140 4.12 8.36 28.09
N GLY A 141 4.15 7.18 27.47
CA GLY A 141 3.20 6.12 27.79
C GLY A 141 1.83 6.29 27.14
N SER A 142 1.68 7.21 26.20
CA SER A 142 0.44 7.34 25.41
C SER A 142 0.20 6.13 24.52
N THR A 143 -1.07 5.87 24.23
CA THR A 143 -1.46 4.91 23.19
C THR A 143 -1.35 5.58 21.82
N PHE A 144 -1.04 4.79 20.80
CA PHE A 144 -0.99 5.25 19.41
C PHE A 144 -1.80 4.30 18.52
N SER A 145 -2.29 4.81 17.39
CA SER A 145 -3.06 4.00 16.44
C SER A 145 -2.15 3.12 15.61
N GLU A 146 -2.42 1.81 15.58
CA GLU A 146 -1.72 0.85 14.72
C GLU A 146 -1.90 1.17 13.23
N SER A 147 -3.08 1.65 12.83
CA SER A 147 -3.31 2.04 11.44
C SER A 147 -2.49 3.27 11.02
N THR A 148 -2.14 4.13 11.99
CA THR A 148 -1.34 5.34 11.74
C THR A 148 0.16 5.07 11.85
N TYR A 149 0.58 4.17 12.75
CA TYR A 149 1.98 3.83 12.99
C TYR A 149 2.20 2.29 13.03
N PRO A 150 1.99 1.59 11.91
CA PRO A 150 2.07 0.13 11.87
C PRO A 150 3.49 -0.39 12.10
N ASP A 151 4.51 0.33 11.63
CA ASP A 151 5.91 -0.06 11.84
C ASP A 151 6.34 0.10 13.29
N LEU A 152 5.91 1.19 13.94
CA LEU A 152 6.15 1.35 15.37
C LEU A 152 5.46 0.26 16.19
N TYR A 153 4.24 -0.14 15.79
CA TYR A 153 3.53 -1.25 16.43
C TYR A 153 4.31 -2.57 16.28
N ARG A 154 4.80 -2.88 15.08
CA ARG A 154 5.64 -4.07 14.83
C ARG A 154 6.92 -4.05 15.67
N THR A 155 7.60 -2.90 15.75
CA THR A 155 8.84 -2.77 16.53
C THR A 155 8.59 -2.92 18.04
N LEU A 156 7.51 -2.33 18.57
CA LEU A 156 7.24 -2.35 20.00
C LEU A 156 6.46 -3.60 20.47
N GLY A 157 5.78 -4.30 19.55
CA GLY A 157 4.86 -5.41 19.85
C GLY A 157 3.61 -5.00 20.63
N LYS A 158 3.34 -3.69 20.76
CA LYS A 158 2.21 -3.11 21.51
C LYS A 158 1.89 -1.70 21.04
N ASN A 159 0.67 -1.25 21.27
CA ASN A 159 0.15 0.07 20.87
C ASN A 159 0.37 1.17 21.92
N LYS A 160 1.46 1.10 22.70
CA LYS A 160 1.76 2.05 23.79
C LYS A 160 3.23 2.44 23.78
N THR A 161 3.50 3.74 23.78
CA THR A 161 4.88 4.25 23.85
C THR A 161 5.52 3.95 25.21
N PRO A 162 6.86 3.90 25.32
CA PRO A 162 7.51 3.87 26.62
C PRO A 162 7.15 5.13 27.41
N ASN A 163 6.96 5.01 28.73
CA ASN A 163 6.77 6.17 29.60
C ASN A 163 8.12 6.62 30.17
N LEU A 164 8.68 7.67 29.58
CA LEU A 164 9.93 8.30 29.97
C LEU A 164 9.72 9.65 30.68
N GLN A 165 8.49 9.96 31.10
CA GLN A 165 8.19 11.12 31.95
C GLN A 165 8.39 10.80 33.45
N ARG A 166 9.40 10.00 33.78
CA ARG A 166 9.67 9.69 35.18
C ARG A 166 10.26 10.93 35.84
N SER A 167 9.75 11.27 37.02
CA SER A 167 10.28 12.34 37.85
C SER A 167 10.82 11.77 39.15
N ASP A 168 11.95 12.32 39.57
CA ASP A 168 12.59 12.07 40.86
C ASP A 168 12.46 13.27 41.80
N VAL A 169 11.62 14.24 41.44
CA VAL A 169 11.27 15.39 42.28
C VAL A 169 10.58 14.92 43.56
N GLY A 170 10.99 15.51 44.68
CA GLY A 170 10.53 15.14 46.02
C GLY A 170 11.37 14.06 46.71
N MET A 171 12.33 13.43 46.02
CA MET A 171 13.31 12.54 46.64
C MET A 171 14.19 13.31 47.63
N THR A 172 14.51 12.69 48.78
CA THR A 172 15.41 13.27 49.76
C THR A 172 16.74 12.53 49.81
N SER A 173 17.82 13.25 50.08
CA SER A 173 19.17 12.69 50.24
C SER A 173 20.01 13.56 51.18
N TYR A 174 21.04 12.96 51.77
CA TYR A 174 21.99 13.66 52.65
C TYR A 174 23.23 14.12 51.87
N PHE A 175 23.63 15.37 52.10
CA PHE A 175 24.81 15.98 51.50
C PHE A 175 25.83 16.28 52.58
N ALA A 176 27.09 15.89 52.35
CA ALA A 176 28.20 16.13 53.26
C ALA A 176 28.80 17.54 53.14
N VAL A 177 28.20 18.40 52.30
CA VAL A 177 28.68 19.76 51.99
C VAL A 177 27.54 20.77 52.15
N ASP A 178 27.88 22.02 52.45
CA ASP A 178 26.90 23.10 52.59
C ASP A 178 26.47 23.69 51.24
N ASN A 179 27.33 23.61 50.21
CA ASN A 179 27.00 24.10 48.87
C ASN A 179 26.10 23.08 48.15
N ILE A 180 24.81 23.40 48.05
CA ILE A 180 23.81 22.50 47.48
C ILE A 180 23.78 22.64 45.95
N PRO A 181 23.96 21.54 45.19
CA PRO A 181 23.95 21.60 43.73
C PRO A 181 22.61 22.05 43.14
N ASP A 182 22.67 22.59 41.92
CA ASP A 182 21.49 22.96 41.15
C ASP A 182 20.51 21.78 40.99
N GLY A 183 19.22 22.08 41.12
CA GLY A 183 18.15 21.09 41.11
C GLY A 183 17.86 20.47 42.48
N TRP A 184 18.65 20.77 43.51
CA TRP A 184 18.41 20.39 44.90
C TRP A 184 18.17 21.61 45.78
N LEU A 185 17.43 21.42 46.87
CA LEU A 185 17.18 22.44 47.89
C LEU A 185 17.45 21.86 49.27
N ALA A 186 17.99 22.66 50.18
CA ALA A 186 18.01 22.28 51.59
C ALA A 186 16.56 22.06 52.07
N PHE A 187 16.29 20.92 52.72
CA PHE A 187 14.93 20.51 53.06
C PHE A 187 14.21 21.55 53.92
N ASP A 188 14.92 22.15 54.88
CA ASP A 188 14.33 23.14 55.78
C ASP A 188 14.05 24.52 55.12
N SER A 189 14.53 24.75 53.90
CA SER A 189 14.23 25.95 53.11
C SER A 189 12.95 25.84 52.27
N ILE A 190 12.31 24.67 52.22
CA ILE A 190 11.16 24.40 51.35
C ILE A 190 10.05 25.44 51.55
N ARG A 191 9.72 25.79 52.80
CA ARG A 191 8.62 26.73 53.11
C ARG A 191 8.85 28.15 52.58
N SER A 192 10.10 28.58 52.40
CA SER A 192 10.43 29.93 51.95
C SER A 192 10.78 29.98 50.46
N VAL A 193 11.34 28.90 49.91
CA VAL A 193 11.88 28.88 48.55
C VAL A 193 10.92 28.25 47.54
N VAL A 194 10.12 27.26 47.95
CA VAL A 194 9.27 26.49 47.03
C VAL A 194 7.93 27.20 46.82
N THR A 195 7.69 27.62 45.58
CA THR A 195 6.43 28.23 45.14
C THR A 195 5.95 27.60 43.85
N GLN A 196 4.66 27.75 43.54
CA GLN A 196 4.06 27.29 42.27
C GLN A 196 4.84 27.79 41.03
N ARG A 197 5.51 28.95 41.11
CA ARG A 197 6.26 29.55 40.00
C ARG A 197 7.69 29.02 39.90
N SER A 198 8.36 28.78 41.02
CA SER A 198 9.78 28.42 41.07
C SER A 198 10.02 26.93 40.88
N TYR A 199 9.20 26.09 41.55
CA TYR A 199 9.30 24.64 41.53
C TYR A 199 7.88 24.03 41.48
N PRO A 200 7.18 24.13 40.33
CA PRO A 200 5.76 23.79 40.23
C PRO A 200 5.44 22.34 40.62
N GLU A 201 6.23 21.38 40.16
CA GLU A 201 6.01 19.96 40.44
C GLU A 201 6.20 19.63 41.93
N LEU A 202 7.31 20.08 42.52
CA LEU A 202 7.57 19.89 43.95
C LEU A 202 6.50 20.56 44.81
N TYR A 203 6.12 21.80 44.46
CA TYR A 203 5.07 22.52 45.16
C TYR A 203 3.75 21.75 45.13
N GLN A 204 3.36 21.22 43.97
CA GLN A 204 2.13 20.43 43.83
C GLN A 204 2.16 19.19 44.72
N HIS A 205 3.23 18.38 44.67
CA HIS A 205 3.35 17.17 45.50
C HIS A 205 3.23 17.45 47.01
N LEU A 206 3.83 18.55 47.47
CA LEU A 206 3.80 18.93 48.88
C LEU A 206 2.44 19.48 49.29
N VAL A 207 1.84 20.35 48.47
CA VAL A 207 0.52 20.93 48.77
C VAL A 207 -0.59 19.89 48.67
N ASP A 208 -0.53 18.95 47.74
CA ASP A 208 -1.51 17.84 47.65
C ASP A 208 -1.57 17.04 48.94
N LYS A 209 -0.42 16.84 49.59
CA LYS A 209 -0.31 16.09 50.83
C LYS A 209 -0.64 16.90 52.08
N TYR A 210 -0.10 18.12 52.16
CA TYR A 210 -0.11 18.92 53.39
C TYR A 210 -1.13 20.07 53.35
N GLY A 211 -1.85 20.26 52.24
CA GLY A 211 -2.83 21.32 51.99
C GLY A 211 -2.22 22.71 51.78
N SER A 212 -1.03 22.96 52.32
CA SER A 212 -0.29 24.21 52.17
C SER A 212 1.20 23.96 52.31
N ILE A 213 2.02 24.73 51.61
CA ILE A 213 3.48 24.66 51.73
C ILE A 213 3.94 24.94 53.17
N ASN A 214 3.22 25.81 53.90
CA ASN A 214 3.52 26.14 55.29
C ASN A 214 3.29 24.99 56.27
N ASN A 215 2.49 23.99 55.87
CA ASN A 215 2.19 22.82 56.69
C ASN A 215 3.22 21.69 56.49
N VAL A 216 4.11 21.79 55.50
CA VAL A 216 5.14 20.77 55.24
C VAL A 216 6.05 20.65 56.47
N PRO A 217 6.17 19.48 57.10
CA PRO A 217 7.03 19.31 58.27
C PRO A 217 8.49 19.49 57.87
N LEU A 218 9.22 20.31 58.63
CA LEU A 218 10.66 20.49 58.46
C LEU A 218 11.43 19.35 59.15
N ALA A 219 12.62 19.06 58.65
CA ALA A 219 13.50 18.04 59.22
C ALA A 219 14.11 18.53 60.52
N GLU A 220 14.55 19.80 60.59
CA GLU A 220 15.18 20.38 61.78
C GLU A 220 16.37 19.49 62.23
N ASP A 221 16.70 19.49 63.51
CA ASP A 221 17.65 18.54 64.12
C ASP A 221 16.93 17.25 64.54
N ARG A 222 16.44 16.46 63.58
CA ARG A 222 15.68 15.22 63.84
C ARG A 222 16.20 14.03 63.04
N PHE A 223 16.09 12.84 63.63
CA PHE A 223 16.30 11.59 62.92
C PHE A 223 15.13 11.24 62.00
N ILE A 224 15.46 10.76 60.79
CA ILE A 224 14.48 10.27 59.82
C ILE A 224 14.22 8.77 60.03
N ARG A 225 12.95 8.38 59.99
CA ARG A 225 12.52 6.97 60.07
C ARG A 225 11.40 6.69 59.07
N SER A 226 11.27 5.41 58.69
CA SER A 226 10.23 4.98 57.75
C SER A 226 8.84 5.05 58.37
N ALA A 227 7.89 5.58 57.59
CA ALA A 227 6.47 5.48 57.90
C ALA A 227 6.00 4.03 57.73
N HIS A 228 5.30 3.50 58.73
CA HIS A 228 4.73 2.15 58.72
C HIS A 228 3.66 2.04 59.80
N GLY A 229 2.60 1.27 59.53
CA GLY A 229 1.47 1.12 60.46
C GLY A 229 0.75 2.46 60.68
N SER A 230 0.61 2.87 61.95
CA SER A 230 -0.02 4.13 62.34
C SER A 230 0.88 5.36 62.20
N LEU A 231 2.19 5.19 61.96
CA LEU A 231 3.12 6.31 61.77
C LEU A 231 3.01 6.83 60.34
N ALA A 232 2.49 8.05 60.18
CA ALA A 232 2.30 8.68 58.88
C ALA A 232 3.54 9.45 58.40
N VAL A 233 3.72 9.54 57.08
CA VAL A 233 4.80 10.32 56.48
C VAL A 233 4.62 11.81 56.81
N GLY A 234 5.61 12.38 57.50
CA GLY A 234 5.60 13.77 57.96
C GLY A 234 5.20 13.95 59.43
N GLN A 235 4.83 12.88 60.13
CA GLN A 235 4.58 12.94 61.57
C GLN A 235 5.90 13.13 62.33
N LYS A 236 5.96 14.15 63.19
CA LYS A 236 7.08 14.39 64.10
C LYS A 236 6.90 13.59 65.39
N GLN A 237 8.00 13.09 65.94
CA GLN A 237 8.05 12.45 67.26
C GLN A 237 9.06 13.19 68.13
N ASN A 238 8.80 13.27 69.43
CA ASN A 238 9.80 13.73 70.40
C ASN A 238 10.76 12.58 70.72
N ASP A 239 11.90 12.92 71.33
CA ASP A 239 12.78 11.91 71.89
C ASP A 239 12.04 11.15 73.00
N GLU A 240 12.26 9.84 73.03
CA GLU A 240 11.61 8.96 73.99
C GLU A 240 12.60 7.89 74.42
N ILE A 241 12.66 7.66 75.73
CA ILE A 241 13.30 6.49 76.30
C ILE A 241 12.22 5.50 76.70
N LYS A 242 12.41 4.22 76.36
CA LYS A 242 11.47 3.19 76.80
C LYS A 242 11.42 3.16 78.33
N ALA A 243 10.20 2.98 78.84
CA ALA A 243 9.98 2.74 80.26
C ALA A 243 10.88 1.59 80.74
N HIS A 244 11.59 1.82 81.83
CA HIS A 244 12.49 0.87 82.45
C HIS A 244 12.50 1.11 83.95
N THR A 245 12.91 0.11 84.72
CA THR A 245 12.95 0.16 86.18
C THR A 245 14.38 0.08 86.67
N HIS A 246 14.66 0.83 87.74
CA HIS A 246 15.90 0.75 88.50
C HIS A 246 15.59 0.17 89.88
N LYS A 247 16.50 -0.64 90.41
CA LYS A 247 16.38 -1.12 91.79
C LYS A 247 16.74 0.04 92.72
N LEU A 248 15.75 0.67 93.35
CA LEU A 248 15.97 1.64 94.42
C LEU A 248 16.19 0.89 95.74
N ILE A 249 17.26 1.23 96.47
CA ILE A 249 17.41 0.79 97.86
C ILE A 249 16.66 1.81 98.73
N SER A 250 15.59 1.37 99.40
CA SER A 250 14.83 2.20 100.34
C SER A 250 15.62 2.46 101.63
N TYR A 251 15.38 3.61 102.27
CA TYR A 251 15.94 3.99 103.58
C TYR A 251 15.65 2.94 104.69
N TYR A 252 14.65 2.07 104.52
CA TYR A 252 14.38 0.91 105.38
C TYR A 252 15.44 -0.21 105.32
N GLY A 253 16.63 0.05 104.77
CA GLY A 253 17.82 -0.82 104.90
C GLY A 253 18.39 -0.93 106.33
N ARG A 254 17.74 -0.35 107.35
CA ARG A 254 18.12 -0.46 108.77
C ARG A 254 17.44 -1.60 109.53
N HIS A 255 16.69 -2.49 108.87
CA HIS A 255 16.26 -3.75 109.48
C HIS A 255 17.16 -4.90 109.04
N ASN A 256 17.42 -5.79 110.01
CA ASN A 256 18.41 -6.86 110.05
C ASN A 256 18.36 -7.86 108.87
N GLU A 257 17.36 -7.75 108.00
CA GLU A 257 17.06 -8.64 106.88
C GLU A 257 17.73 -8.20 105.56
N ASN A 258 18.24 -6.96 105.47
CA ASN A 258 18.88 -6.40 104.26
C ASN A 258 20.40 -6.15 104.38
N ALA A 259 21.05 -6.68 105.42
CA ALA A 259 22.48 -6.53 105.67
C ALA A 259 23.38 -7.12 104.56
N ALA A 260 22.84 -7.94 103.66
CA ALA A 260 23.59 -8.62 102.60
C ALA A 260 24.06 -7.71 101.45
N LEU A 261 23.52 -6.50 101.30
CA LEU A 261 23.86 -5.62 100.16
C LEU A 261 24.85 -4.50 100.48
N TYR A 262 25.16 -4.25 101.76
CA TYR A 262 26.14 -3.24 102.17
C TYR A 262 27.59 -3.69 101.96
N GLY A 263 27.83 -4.99 101.78
CA GLY A 263 29.17 -5.57 101.59
C GLY A 263 29.70 -5.53 100.16
N GLU A 264 28.87 -5.23 99.15
CA GLU A 264 29.25 -5.30 97.73
C GLU A 264 29.42 -3.92 97.08
N GLY A 265 30.07 -2.99 97.78
CA GLY A 265 30.67 -1.79 97.15
C GLY A 265 29.70 -0.71 96.66
N PHE A 266 28.45 -0.68 97.13
CA PHE A 266 27.55 0.46 96.86
C PHE A 266 27.79 1.59 97.86
N GLU A 267 28.43 2.68 97.43
CA GLU A 267 28.54 3.93 98.19
C GLU A 267 27.15 4.57 98.36
N PHE A 268 26.64 4.59 99.58
CA PHE A 268 25.36 5.21 99.94
C PHE A 268 25.61 6.54 100.66
N GLU A 269 25.66 7.65 99.90
CA GLU A 269 25.53 9.01 100.45
C GLU A 269 24.12 9.55 100.15
N PRO A 270 23.10 9.29 100.99
CA PRO A 270 21.75 9.74 100.73
C PRO A 270 21.73 11.27 100.66
N GLN A 271 21.41 11.84 99.49
CA GLN A 271 21.26 13.29 99.35
C GLN A 271 20.00 13.76 100.12
N THR A 272 20.22 14.37 101.28
CA THR A 272 19.16 14.94 102.13
C THR A 272 18.81 16.40 101.79
N ASN A 273 19.44 16.96 100.74
CA ASN A 273 19.22 18.35 100.34
C ASN A 273 17.93 18.51 99.51
N ARG A 274 16.94 19.22 100.06
CA ARG A 274 15.63 19.49 99.43
C ARG A 274 15.68 20.22 98.09
N SER A 275 16.80 20.85 97.74
CA SER A 275 16.96 21.51 96.43
C SER A 275 17.22 20.54 95.27
N THR A 276 17.48 19.26 95.57
CA THR A 276 17.95 18.25 94.61
C THR A 276 17.16 16.93 94.65
N VAL A 277 16.18 16.80 95.54
CA VAL A 277 15.34 15.60 95.68
C VAL A 277 13.89 15.97 96.01
N ASP A 278 12.95 15.15 95.52
CA ASP A 278 11.51 15.27 95.82
C ASP A 278 11.01 14.01 96.55
N SER A 279 10.05 14.19 97.45
CA SER A 279 9.54 13.13 98.35
C SER A 279 8.06 12.89 98.09
N TRP A 280 7.65 11.64 97.88
CA TRP A 280 6.26 11.32 97.57
C TRP A 280 5.43 11.14 98.86
N GLY A 281 5.16 12.25 99.57
CA GLY A 281 4.45 12.23 100.86
C GLY A 281 4.41 13.58 101.60
N ASP A 282 4.37 13.53 102.94
CA ASP A 282 4.05 14.65 103.86
C ASP A 282 5.17 15.70 104.06
N GLY A 283 6.16 15.73 103.18
CA GLY A 283 7.26 16.68 103.22
C GLY A 283 8.34 16.36 104.26
N THR A 284 8.20 15.30 105.06
CA THR A 284 9.24 14.80 105.97
C THR A 284 10.18 13.85 105.20
N LEU A 285 11.50 14.00 105.35
CA LEU A 285 12.50 13.17 104.63
C LEU A 285 12.86 11.89 105.40
N ASP A 286 12.52 11.82 106.68
CA ASP A 286 13.04 10.82 107.62
C ASP A 286 12.25 9.50 107.62
N ASP A 287 11.04 9.50 107.06
CA ASP A 287 10.12 8.35 107.00
C ASP A 287 9.62 8.04 105.58
N ASN A 288 10.00 8.86 104.60
CA ASN A 288 9.52 8.72 103.24
C ASN A 288 10.38 7.70 102.47
N GLY A 289 9.88 6.46 102.39
CA GLY A 289 10.61 5.31 101.81
C GLY A 289 10.94 5.42 100.31
N TRP A 290 10.45 6.46 99.63
CA TRP A 290 10.61 6.71 98.20
C TRP A 290 11.08 8.14 97.93
N ILE A 291 12.39 8.29 97.66
CA ILE A 291 13.00 9.56 97.26
C ILE A 291 13.19 9.55 95.74
N LYS A 292 12.65 10.55 95.03
CA LYS A 292 12.85 10.71 93.59
C LYS A 292 13.86 11.85 93.35
N PRO A 293 15.03 11.58 92.73
CA PRO A 293 15.94 12.64 92.33
C PRO A 293 15.25 13.60 91.36
N THR A 294 15.41 14.91 91.56
CA THR A 294 15.03 15.89 90.55
C THR A 294 16.10 15.93 89.44
N ASN A 295 15.81 16.58 88.32
CA ASN A 295 16.81 16.76 87.23
C ASN A 295 18.03 17.60 87.65
N THR A 296 18.02 18.21 88.84
CA THR A 296 19.15 18.94 89.44
C THR A 296 19.97 18.07 90.42
N SER A 297 19.58 16.81 90.63
CA SER A 297 20.28 15.88 91.50
C SER A 297 21.61 15.42 90.93
N LYS A 298 22.58 15.08 91.80
CA LYS A 298 23.84 14.44 91.39
C LYS A 298 23.65 13.05 90.76
N TYR A 299 22.48 12.42 90.99
CA TYR A 299 22.13 11.13 90.38
C TYR A 299 21.46 11.27 89.00
N ALA A 300 21.08 12.48 88.59
CA ALA A 300 20.61 12.73 87.24
C ALA A 300 21.81 12.62 86.30
N THR A 301 21.87 11.52 85.56
CA THR A 301 22.91 11.27 84.55
C THR A 301 22.32 11.43 83.15
N GLY A 302 23.06 12.07 82.24
CA GLY A 302 22.61 12.35 80.88
C GLY A 302 22.81 13.80 80.46
N GLY A 303 22.38 14.12 79.25
CA GLY A 303 22.38 15.47 78.68
C GLY A 303 20.96 15.99 78.42
N ALA A 304 20.85 17.13 77.73
CA ALA A 304 19.57 17.76 77.40
C ALA A 304 18.75 17.00 76.34
N GLU A 305 19.31 15.96 75.69
CA GLU A 305 18.71 15.25 74.57
C GLU A 305 19.00 13.75 74.67
N THR A 306 17.98 12.90 74.41
CA THR A 306 18.17 11.45 74.31
C THR A 306 18.43 11.04 72.85
N ARG A 307 19.68 10.69 72.51
CA ARG A 307 20.03 10.20 71.17
C ARG A 307 21.21 9.22 71.13
N PRO A 308 21.31 8.37 70.10
CA PRO A 308 22.53 7.65 69.79
C PRO A 308 23.63 8.58 69.22
N LYS A 309 24.84 8.02 69.00
CA LYS A 309 25.89 8.70 68.25
C LYS A 309 25.39 9.02 66.83
N ALA A 310 25.62 10.25 66.38
CA ALA A 310 25.18 10.72 65.07
C ALA A 310 26.19 11.70 64.47
N ILE A 311 26.17 11.81 63.14
CA ILE A 311 26.88 12.81 62.35
C ILE A 311 25.84 13.62 61.56
N ALA A 312 26.00 14.94 61.55
CA ALA A 312 25.06 15.84 60.87
C ALA A 312 25.48 16.05 59.42
N PHE A 313 24.59 15.70 58.49
CA PHE A 313 24.66 16.04 57.07
C PHE A 313 23.45 16.90 56.69
N LYS A 314 23.56 17.65 55.59
CA LYS A 314 22.48 18.48 55.10
C LYS A 314 21.42 17.62 54.39
N LEU A 315 20.23 17.51 54.95
CA LEU A 315 19.11 16.89 54.25
C LEU A 315 18.65 17.82 53.12
N CYS A 316 18.63 17.31 51.90
CA CYS A 316 18.19 18.03 50.72
C CYS A 316 17.05 17.29 50.04
N ILE A 317 16.20 18.05 49.35
CA ILE A 317 15.11 17.55 48.50
C ILE A 317 15.39 17.88 47.04
N LYS A 318 15.09 16.94 46.15
CA LYS A 318 15.18 17.17 44.72
C LYS A 318 14.02 18.04 44.26
N ALA A 319 14.33 19.19 43.68
CA ALA A 319 13.37 20.23 43.33
C ALA A 319 13.14 20.38 41.82
N LYS A 320 14.08 19.90 41.01
CA LYS A 320 13.96 19.84 39.54
C LYS A 320 14.22 18.42 39.05
N ASN A 321 13.49 18.00 38.03
CA ASN A 321 13.71 16.70 37.42
C ASN A 321 15.03 16.74 36.63
N SER A 322 15.75 15.62 36.64
CA SER A 322 16.99 15.44 35.87
C SER A 322 16.82 15.69 34.36
N PHE A 323 15.60 15.60 33.84
CA PHE A 323 15.28 15.76 32.42
C PHE A 323 14.28 16.89 32.14
N ASP A 324 14.14 17.87 33.04
CA ASP A 324 13.17 18.98 32.87
C ASP A 324 13.35 19.77 31.55
N ASP A 325 14.56 19.81 31.00
CA ASP A 325 14.88 20.52 29.76
C ASP A 325 14.78 19.66 28.50
N VAL A 326 14.48 18.36 28.63
CA VAL A 326 14.48 17.40 27.53
C VAL A 326 13.14 16.68 27.43
N ARG A 327 12.57 16.63 26.22
CA ARG A 327 11.45 15.75 25.91
C ARG A 327 11.95 14.54 25.13
N PHE A 328 11.52 13.35 25.57
CA PHE A 328 11.83 12.12 24.87
C PHE A 328 10.75 11.80 23.84
N TRP A 329 11.22 11.46 22.65
CA TRP A 329 10.40 11.10 21.51
C TRP A 329 10.84 9.75 20.99
N ILE A 330 9.89 8.97 20.47
CA ILE A 330 10.15 7.71 19.79
C ILE A 330 9.88 7.88 18.31
N LYS A 331 10.81 7.41 17.48
CA LYS A 331 10.63 7.44 16.02
C LYS A 331 9.50 6.53 15.63
N ALA A 332 8.44 7.11 15.08
CA ALA A 332 7.21 6.41 14.75
C ALA A 332 7.15 6.00 13.27
N PHE A 333 7.84 6.72 12.40
CA PHE A 333 8.03 6.35 11.00
C PHE A 333 9.39 6.83 10.49
N GLY A 334 9.93 6.13 9.47
CA GLY A 334 11.13 6.51 8.74
C GLY A 334 11.03 7.95 8.23
N GLU A 335 12.13 8.69 8.28
CA GLU A 335 12.13 10.01 7.64
C GLU A 335 11.91 9.77 6.15
N VAL A 336 10.86 10.33 5.58
CA VAL A 336 10.72 10.41 4.12
C VAL A 336 10.70 11.88 3.76
N THR A 337 11.89 12.47 3.85
CA THR A 337 12.21 13.76 3.24
C THR A 337 12.44 13.54 1.75
N ASN A 338 11.43 12.98 1.07
CA ASN A 338 11.20 13.16 -0.34
C ASN A 338 9.81 12.61 -0.69
N VAL A 339 8.92 13.50 -1.11
CA VAL A 339 7.53 13.20 -1.51
C VAL A 339 7.46 12.17 -2.67
N GLY A 340 8.59 11.83 -3.30
CA GLY A 340 8.72 10.78 -4.32
C GLY A 340 9.20 9.39 -3.85
N ALA A 341 9.51 9.17 -2.57
CA ALA A 341 10.01 7.87 -2.06
C ALA A 341 9.04 7.15 -1.10
N LEU A 342 7.91 7.78 -0.74
CA LEU A 342 6.91 7.23 0.20
C LEU A 342 5.87 6.37 -0.51
N ASP A 343 6.34 5.49 -1.36
CA ASP A 343 5.48 4.55 -2.06
C ASP A 343 6.22 3.22 -2.16
N ALA A 344 6.66 2.68 -1.03
CA ALA A 344 7.12 1.29 -0.96
C ALA A 344 6.02 0.42 -0.34
N SER A 345 5.30 0.93 0.66
CA SER A 345 4.14 0.24 1.25
C SER A 345 2.87 0.41 0.43
N ARG A 346 2.64 1.59 -0.17
CA ARG A 346 1.56 1.80 -1.12
C ARG A 346 1.88 1.15 -2.47
N LEU A 347 3.14 1.13 -2.92
CA LEU A 347 3.58 0.32 -4.07
C LEU A 347 3.53 -1.17 -3.75
N ALA A 348 3.80 -1.62 -2.53
CA ALA A 348 3.61 -3.03 -2.14
C ALA A 348 2.12 -3.42 -2.06
N GLN A 349 1.24 -2.51 -1.62
CA GLN A 349 -0.21 -2.70 -1.69
C GLN A 349 -0.72 -2.68 -3.13
N GLU A 350 -0.22 -1.77 -3.97
CA GLU A 350 -0.54 -1.67 -5.39
C GLU A 350 0.08 -2.84 -6.18
N LEU A 351 1.25 -3.38 -5.79
CA LEU A 351 1.82 -4.62 -6.32
C LEU A 351 1.05 -5.84 -5.85
N GLN A 352 0.58 -5.89 -4.61
CA GLN A 352 -0.28 -6.99 -4.14
C GLN A 352 -1.63 -7.01 -4.86
N GLY A 353 -2.16 -5.85 -5.26
CA GLY A 353 -3.39 -5.75 -6.05
C GLY A 353 -3.19 -5.91 -7.57
N LYS A 354 -1.96 -5.78 -8.08
CA LYS A 354 -1.63 -5.96 -9.51
C LYS A 354 -0.96 -7.29 -9.82
N ALA A 355 -0.38 -7.95 -8.81
CA ALA A 355 0.13 -9.30 -8.88
C ALA A 355 -0.95 -10.31 -8.47
N ASP A 356 -2.14 -10.21 -9.09
CA ASP A 356 -3.04 -11.35 -9.09
C ASP A 356 -2.40 -12.45 -9.94
N ALA A 357 -1.74 -13.38 -9.26
CA ALA A 357 -1.31 -14.67 -9.78
C ALA A 357 -2.50 -15.53 -10.27
N ASN A 358 -3.74 -15.05 -10.14
CA ASN A 358 -4.98 -15.70 -10.55
C ASN A 358 -5.98 -14.71 -11.16
N HIS A 359 -5.57 -13.78 -12.02
CA HIS A 359 -6.57 -13.06 -12.82
C HIS A 359 -6.89 -13.85 -14.09
N THR A 360 -8.18 -14.05 -14.35
CA THR A 360 -8.70 -14.71 -15.53
C THR A 360 -9.34 -13.68 -16.45
N HIS A 361 -8.98 -13.72 -17.74
CA HIS A 361 -9.63 -12.89 -18.74
C HIS A 361 -11.02 -13.43 -19.05
N THR A 362 -12.02 -12.57 -19.12
CA THR A 362 -13.30 -12.91 -19.74
C THR A 362 -13.19 -12.76 -21.25
N THR A 363 -13.93 -13.56 -22.03
CA THR A 363 -13.90 -13.53 -23.51
C THR A 363 -14.17 -12.12 -24.08
N SER A 364 -14.90 -11.29 -23.35
CA SER A 364 -15.17 -9.89 -23.68
C SER A 364 -13.95 -8.96 -23.64
N GLN A 365 -12.87 -9.35 -22.96
CA GLN A 365 -11.63 -8.57 -22.82
C GLN A 365 -10.61 -8.89 -23.92
N ILE A 366 -10.91 -9.84 -24.80
CA ILE A 366 -10.04 -10.26 -25.91
C ILE A 366 -10.62 -9.68 -27.20
N THR A 367 -10.24 -8.45 -27.54
CA THR A 367 -10.79 -7.68 -28.67
C THR A 367 -10.56 -8.32 -30.04
N ASP A 368 -9.53 -9.16 -30.17
CA ASP A 368 -9.11 -9.76 -31.45
C ASP A 368 -9.61 -11.19 -31.67
N PHE A 369 -10.24 -11.79 -30.66
CA PHE A 369 -10.81 -13.14 -30.78
C PHE A 369 -11.87 -13.19 -31.89
N THR A 370 -12.66 -12.13 -32.03
CA THR A 370 -13.68 -12.01 -33.09
C THR A 370 -13.04 -11.91 -34.47
N HIS A 371 -11.89 -11.25 -34.62
CA HIS A 371 -11.21 -11.12 -35.91
C HIS A 371 -10.64 -12.45 -36.40
N ALA A 372 -9.87 -13.15 -35.55
CA ALA A 372 -9.29 -14.46 -35.88
C ALA A 372 -10.37 -15.53 -36.13
N THR A 373 -11.46 -15.50 -35.35
CA THR A 373 -12.59 -16.44 -35.53
C THR A 373 -13.33 -16.20 -36.85
N ASN A 374 -13.58 -14.93 -37.22
CA ASN A 374 -14.21 -14.61 -38.49
C ASN A 374 -13.31 -14.95 -39.69
N GLN A 375 -11.98 -14.78 -39.57
CA GLN A 375 -11.03 -15.25 -40.59
C GLN A 375 -11.09 -16.77 -40.76
N LEU A 376 -11.09 -17.54 -39.67
CA LEU A 376 -11.20 -19.01 -39.71
C LEU A 376 -12.53 -19.48 -40.30
N ILE A 377 -13.66 -18.85 -39.93
CA ILE A 377 -14.99 -19.21 -40.46
C ILE A 377 -15.08 -18.91 -41.96
N ASN A 378 -14.62 -17.75 -42.40
CA ASN A 378 -14.64 -17.38 -43.83
C ASN A 378 -13.67 -18.23 -44.66
N ALA A 379 -12.61 -18.76 -44.06
CA ALA A 379 -11.71 -19.72 -44.69
C ALA A 379 -12.31 -21.14 -44.73
N ALA A 380 -13.25 -21.50 -43.86
CA ALA A 380 -13.76 -22.87 -43.72
C ALA A 380 -14.77 -23.27 -44.80
N PHE A 381 -15.58 -22.34 -45.31
CA PHE A 381 -16.47 -22.54 -46.47
C PHE A 381 -17.02 -21.19 -46.97
N SER A 382 -17.40 -21.12 -48.24
CA SER A 382 -18.20 -20.00 -48.75
C SER A 382 -19.67 -20.38 -48.82
N TYR A 383 -20.55 -19.44 -48.46
CA TYR A 383 -22.00 -19.58 -48.54
C TYR A 383 -22.58 -18.53 -49.48
N GLN A 384 -23.40 -18.97 -50.44
CA GLN A 384 -24.15 -18.09 -51.32
C GLN A 384 -25.59 -18.58 -51.44
N LYS A 385 -26.55 -17.66 -51.45
CA LYS A 385 -27.96 -17.96 -51.72
C LYS A 385 -28.33 -17.33 -53.06
N ILE A 386 -28.77 -18.15 -54.01
CA ILE A 386 -29.29 -17.69 -55.31
C ILE A 386 -30.73 -18.16 -55.40
N ASP A 387 -31.66 -17.21 -55.38
CA ASP A 387 -33.11 -17.47 -55.33
C ASP A 387 -33.49 -18.47 -54.21
N LYS A 388 -34.06 -19.63 -54.56
CA LYS A 388 -34.43 -20.71 -53.63
C LYS A 388 -33.30 -21.70 -53.32
N TYR A 389 -32.13 -21.53 -53.93
CA TYR A 389 -30.99 -22.43 -53.79
C TYR A 389 -29.94 -21.90 -52.82
N LYS A 390 -29.40 -22.80 -51.99
CA LYS A 390 -28.31 -22.57 -51.06
C LYS A 390 -27.07 -23.30 -51.59
N ILE A 391 -25.98 -22.57 -51.74
CA ILE A 391 -24.71 -23.05 -52.29
C ILE A 391 -23.66 -22.96 -51.18
N ARG A 392 -22.99 -24.07 -50.89
CA ARG A 392 -21.84 -24.12 -49.98
C ARG A 392 -20.64 -24.73 -50.69
N LYS A 393 -19.54 -23.98 -50.78
CA LYS A 393 -18.27 -24.47 -51.32
C LYS A 393 -17.25 -24.60 -50.19
N TYR A 394 -16.66 -25.77 -50.08
CA TYR A 394 -15.62 -26.06 -49.10
C TYR A 394 -14.22 -25.99 -49.74
N PRO A 395 -13.17 -25.61 -48.97
CA PRO A 395 -11.80 -25.54 -49.44
C PRO A 395 -11.22 -26.87 -49.90
N ASP A 396 -11.78 -28.01 -49.46
CA ASP A 396 -11.38 -29.34 -49.92
C ASP A 396 -11.88 -29.65 -51.34
N GLY A 397 -12.78 -28.83 -51.89
CA GLY A 397 -13.41 -28.96 -53.21
C GLY A 397 -14.83 -29.52 -53.20
N THR A 398 -15.40 -29.77 -52.02
CA THR A 398 -16.78 -30.24 -51.86
C THR A 398 -17.77 -29.12 -52.12
N LEU A 399 -18.83 -29.41 -52.88
CA LEU A 399 -19.95 -28.52 -53.19
C LEU A 399 -21.24 -29.14 -52.66
N ILE A 400 -21.95 -28.40 -51.83
CA ILE A 400 -23.29 -28.76 -51.36
C ILE A 400 -24.27 -27.75 -51.93
N LEU A 401 -25.22 -28.25 -52.71
CA LEU A 401 -26.37 -27.51 -53.22
C LEU A 401 -27.60 -28.00 -52.49
N SER A 402 -28.44 -27.09 -52.00
CA SER A 402 -29.75 -27.48 -51.49
C SER A 402 -30.84 -26.51 -51.86
N GLY A 403 -32.06 -27.03 -51.97
CA GLY A 403 -33.21 -26.26 -52.39
C GLY A 403 -34.51 -26.91 -51.98
N LYS A 404 -35.59 -26.22 -52.32
CA LYS A 404 -36.95 -26.74 -52.18
C LYS A 404 -37.68 -26.62 -53.51
N ILE A 405 -38.50 -27.61 -53.81
CA ILE A 405 -39.44 -27.57 -54.93
C ILE A 405 -40.87 -27.75 -54.42
N LYS A 406 -41.81 -27.12 -55.10
CA LYS A 406 -43.24 -27.35 -54.90
C LYS A 406 -43.70 -28.35 -55.95
N ASN A 407 -44.21 -29.48 -55.50
CA ASN A 407 -44.77 -30.52 -56.34
C ASN A 407 -46.24 -30.22 -56.55
N LYS A 408 -46.72 -30.37 -57.79
CA LYS A 408 -48.15 -30.31 -58.10
C LYS A 408 -48.71 -31.73 -58.14
N ARG A 409 -49.95 -31.94 -57.71
CA ARG A 409 -50.68 -33.21 -57.96
C ARG A 409 -51.14 -33.29 -59.40
N ASP A 410 -50.83 -34.40 -60.06
CA ASP A 410 -51.48 -34.78 -61.32
C ASP A 410 -52.08 -36.18 -61.20
N SER A 411 -53.19 -36.42 -61.88
CA SER A 411 -54.17 -37.47 -61.56
C SER A 411 -53.66 -38.89 -61.83
N GLY A 412 -52.85 -39.43 -60.91
CA GLY A 412 -52.35 -40.80 -60.93
C GLY A 412 -51.09 -41.04 -61.79
N THR A 413 -50.46 -39.98 -62.29
CA THR A 413 -49.24 -40.05 -63.12
C THR A 413 -48.06 -39.42 -62.39
N GLU A 414 -46.85 -39.94 -62.62
CA GLU A 414 -45.60 -39.39 -62.10
C GLU A 414 -45.35 -37.96 -62.58
N ASN A 415 -45.13 -37.03 -61.66
CA ASN A 415 -44.65 -35.69 -61.98
C ASN A 415 -43.14 -35.61 -61.81
N VAL A 416 -42.43 -35.52 -62.94
CA VAL A 416 -40.98 -35.35 -62.99
C VAL A 416 -40.65 -33.86 -63.02
N ASN A 417 -40.09 -33.35 -61.91
CA ASN A 417 -39.67 -31.95 -61.79
C ASN A 417 -38.16 -31.83 -62.02
N PRO A 418 -37.71 -31.25 -63.15
CA PRO A 418 -36.28 -31.03 -63.37
C PRO A 418 -35.78 -29.89 -62.47
N VAL A 419 -34.72 -30.18 -61.72
CA VAL A 419 -33.98 -29.21 -60.91
C VAL A 419 -32.69 -28.87 -61.62
N ILE A 420 -32.61 -27.63 -62.13
CA ILE A 420 -31.37 -27.08 -62.70
C ILE A 420 -30.55 -26.49 -61.55
N PHE A 421 -29.30 -26.93 -61.43
CA PHE A 421 -28.39 -26.46 -60.41
C PHE A 421 -27.86 -25.06 -60.75
N PRO A 422 -27.78 -24.13 -59.79
CA PRO A 422 -27.26 -22.78 -60.02
C PRO A 422 -25.75 -22.77 -60.30
N VAL A 423 -25.04 -23.85 -59.94
CA VAL A 423 -23.63 -24.08 -60.21
C VAL A 423 -23.49 -25.56 -60.58
N SER A 424 -22.79 -25.86 -61.68
CA SER A 424 -22.54 -27.25 -62.08
C SER A 424 -21.44 -27.89 -61.23
N PHE A 425 -21.58 -29.18 -60.96
CA PHE A 425 -20.48 -30.03 -60.50
C PHE A 425 -19.45 -30.23 -61.63
N ILE A 426 -18.27 -30.72 -61.29
CA ILE A 426 -17.22 -31.03 -62.28
C ILE A 426 -17.61 -32.23 -63.16
N ASN A 427 -18.13 -33.27 -62.53
CA ASN A 427 -18.49 -34.54 -63.14
C ASN A 427 -19.92 -34.95 -62.73
N ASN A 428 -20.36 -36.10 -63.22
CA ASN A 428 -21.68 -36.65 -62.91
C ASN A 428 -21.70 -37.46 -61.60
N ASP A 429 -20.59 -37.48 -60.85
CA ASP A 429 -20.41 -38.27 -59.62
C ASP A 429 -20.84 -37.48 -58.39
N TYR A 430 -22.11 -37.03 -58.37
CA TYR A 430 -22.71 -36.37 -57.22
C TYR A 430 -23.82 -37.23 -56.63
N GLU A 431 -23.99 -37.14 -55.33
CA GLU A 431 -25.08 -37.80 -54.62
C GLU A 431 -26.22 -36.82 -54.42
N ILE A 432 -27.46 -37.28 -54.60
CA ILE A 432 -28.65 -36.48 -54.35
C ILE A 432 -29.55 -37.16 -53.32
N PHE A 433 -29.93 -36.35 -52.34
CA PHE A 433 -30.82 -36.72 -51.26
C PHE A 433 -32.10 -35.92 -51.40
N VAL A 434 -33.22 -36.59 -51.23
CA VAL A 434 -34.54 -35.98 -51.18
C VAL A 434 -35.23 -36.34 -49.89
N SER A 435 -35.94 -35.36 -49.36
CA SER A 435 -36.78 -35.53 -48.18
C SER A 435 -38.04 -34.74 -48.39
N GLU A 436 -39.16 -35.32 -47.99
CA GLU A 436 -40.42 -34.62 -47.92
C GLU A 436 -40.67 -34.12 -46.51
N VAL A 437 -41.31 -32.96 -46.40
CA VAL A 437 -41.75 -32.43 -45.12
C VAL A 437 -42.96 -33.23 -44.63
N PHE A 438 -42.87 -33.81 -43.43
CA PHE A 438 -43.99 -34.47 -42.78
C PHE A 438 -45.21 -33.54 -42.68
N ARG A 439 -46.40 -34.04 -43.04
CA ARG A 439 -47.67 -33.33 -42.90
C ARG A 439 -48.68 -34.24 -42.20
N SER A 440 -49.37 -33.71 -41.19
CA SER A 440 -50.29 -34.47 -40.31
C SER A 440 -51.62 -34.87 -40.98
N ASN A 441 -51.81 -34.50 -42.24
CA ASN A 441 -53.04 -34.66 -43.01
C ASN A 441 -53.11 -36.00 -43.78
N ALA A 442 -52.32 -37.00 -43.38
CA ALA A 442 -52.42 -38.36 -43.93
C ALA A 442 -53.80 -38.95 -43.58
N SER A 443 -54.73 -38.95 -44.54
CA SER A 443 -56.05 -39.51 -44.36
C SER A 443 -55.97 -41.04 -44.24
N GLY A 444 -55.91 -41.56 -43.01
CA GLY A 444 -56.55 -42.81 -42.55
C GLY A 444 -56.29 -44.16 -43.24
N LYS A 445 -55.57 -44.24 -44.36
CA LYS A 445 -55.14 -45.51 -45.00
C LYS A 445 -53.85 -45.27 -45.79
N GLY A 446 -52.70 -45.51 -45.15
CA GLY A 446 -51.41 -45.80 -45.81
C GLY A 446 -51.07 -45.04 -47.10
N GLN A 447 -51.27 -43.72 -47.15
CA GLN A 447 -50.79 -42.90 -48.26
C GLN A 447 -49.28 -42.71 -48.09
N TYR A 448 -48.50 -43.61 -48.68
CA TYR A 448 -47.06 -43.45 -48.80
C TYR A 448 -46.81 -42.43 -49.92
N ASN A 449 -46.30 -41.26 -49.58
CA ASN A 449 -45.81 -40.35 -50.60
C ASN A 449 -44.43 -40.86 -51.06
N TRP A 450 -44.30 -41.08 -52.36
CA TRP A 450 -43.07 -41.57 -52.96
C TRP A 450 -42.35 -40.41 -53.62
N VAL A 451 -41.14 -40.13 -53.14
CA VAL A 451 -40.24 -39.16 -53.71
C VAL A 451 -38.95 -39.85 -54.12
N PHE A 452 -38.61 -39.71 -55.40
CA PHE A 452 -37.35 -40.23 -55.93
C PHE A 452 -36.55 -39.08 -56.53
N ALA A 453 -35.24 -39.19 -56.44
CA ALA A 453 -34.32 -38.29 -57.10
C ALA A 453 -33.41 -39.09 -58.02
N THR A 454 -33.34 -38.66 -59.26
CA THR A 454 -32.50 -39.31 -60.28
C THR A 454 -31.51 -38.28 -60.80
N PRO A 455 -30.20 -38.49 -60.59
CA PRO A 455 -29.18 -37.70 -61.26
C PRO A 455 -29.32 -37.77 -62.79
N VAL A 456 -29.16 -36.63 -63.48
CA VAL A 456 -29.24 -36.59 -64.95
C VAL A 456 -27.88 -36.24 -65.54
N ASP A 457 -27.29 -35.13 -65.10
CA ASP A 457 -25.90 -34.75 -65.40
C ASP A 457 -25.39 -33.77 -64.35
N LYS A 458 -24.12 -33.35 -64.47
CA LYS A 458 -23.43 -32.42 -63.58
C LYS A 458 -24.15 -31.09 -63.29
N SER A 459 -25.20 -30.75 -64.03
CA SER A 459 -25.94 -29.49 -63.90
C SER A 459 -27.41 -29.65 -63.53
N ARG A 460 -27.94 -30.88 -63.46
CA ARG A 460 -29.37 -31.07 -63.17
C ARG A 460 -29.69 -32.46 -62.61
N ALA A 461 -30.73 -32.51 -61.79
CA ALA A 461 -31.37 -33.75 -61.35
C ALA A 461 -32.88 -33.70 -61.56
N ASN A 462 -33.51 -34.86 -61.69
CA ASN A 462 -34.96 -34.97 -61.74
C ASN A 462 -35.49 -35.42 -60.38
N ILE A 463 -36.52 -34.75 -59.89
CA ILE A 463 -37.25 -35.16 -58.69
C ILE A 463 -38.65 -35.59 -59.09
N SER A 464 -38.93 -36.87 -58.87
CA SER A 464 -40.18 -37.52 -59.22
C SER A 464 -41.09 -37.66 -58.01
N THR A 465 -42.35 -37.22 -58.16
CA THR A 465 -43.35 -37.25 -57.10
C THR A 465 -44.74 -37.56 -57.66
N TRP A 466 -45.60 -38.20 -56.86
CA TRP A 466 -46.97 -38.56 -57.26
C TRP A 466 -48.06 -37.72 -56.55
N TYR A 467 -47.66 -36.84 -55.62
CA TYR A 467 -48.57 -36.12 -54.75
C TYR A 467 -48.20 -34.64 -54.62
N ASP A 468 -49.21 -33.82 -54.29
CA ASP A 468 -49.03 -32.39 -54.02
C ASP A 468 -48.21 -32.18 -52.76
N GLY A 469 -47.21 -31.30 -52.78
CA GLY A 469 -46.38 -31.10 -51.58
C GLY A 469 -45.14 -30.26 -51.80
N GLU A 470 -44.26 -30.28 -50.81
CA GLU A 470 -42.94 -29.67 -50.88
C GLU A 470 -41.85 -30.71 -50.64
N THR A 471 -40.95 -30.84 -51.60
CA THR A 471 -39.75 -31.68 -51.47
C THR A 471 -38.54 -30.81 -51.25
N MET A 472 -37.78 -31.15 -50.22
CA MET A 472 -36.43 -30.63 -50.01
C MET A 472 -35.44 -31.56 -50.69
N TRP A 473 -34.42 -30.98 -51.30
CA TRP A 473 -33.36 -31.74 -51.92
C TRP A 473 -32.00 -31.17 -51.54
N GLN A 474 -31.01 -32.06 -51.53
CA GLN A 474 -29.60 -31.73 -51.33
C GLN A 474 -28.76 -32.55 -52.30
N ALA A 475 -27.93 -31.89 -53.11
CA ALA A 475 -26.95 -32.53 -53.96
C ALA A 475 -25.55 -32.23 -53.43
N ILE A 476 -24.71 -33.25 -53.34
CA ILE A 476 -23.34 -33.18 -52.82
C ILE A 476 -22.38 -33.74 -53.87
N GLY A 477 -21.39 -32.95 -54.26
CA GLY A 477 -20.41 -33.32 -55.28
C GLY A 477 -19.17 -32.43 -55.23
N ARG A 478 -18.45 -32.29 -56.34
CA ARG A 478 -17.18 -31.55 -56.42
C ARG A 478 -17.27 -30.31 -57.32
N TRP A 479 -16.65 -29.19 -56.92
CA TRP A 479 -16.58 -27.94 -57.72
C TRP A 479 -15.18 -27.54 -58.18
N LYS A 480 -14.13 -28.15 -57.62
CA LYS A 480 -12.73 -28.02 -58.07
C LYS A 480 -12.04 -29.38 -58.12
#